data_AF-A0A3D1HMD7-F1
#
_entry.id   AF-A0A3D1HMD7-F1
#
_cell.length_a   1.000
_cell.length_b   1.000
_cell.length_c   1.000
_cell.angle_alpha   90.00
_cell.angle_beta   90.00
_cell.angle_gamma   90.00
#
_symmetry.space_group_name_H-M   'P 1'
#
loop_
_entity.id
_entity.type
_entity.pdbx_description
1 polymer ?
#
loop_
_entity_poly.entity_id
_entity_poly.type
_entity_poly.pdbx_seq_one_letter_code
_entity_poly.pdbx_strand_id
1 'polypeptide(L)' 'SDERYGGNEILRGERCGSYQQFIRNCFKICPRQALHARTLGFVHPKTGKQMDFTSELPEDMTLLLEKWRRRSQS' A
#
# COMPACT_ATOMS: atom_id res chain seq x y z
N SER A 1 4.80 6.98 -7.85
CA SER A 1 4.79 6.98 -6.37
C SER A 1 3.99 8.17 -5.87
N ASP A 2 3.97 8.49 -4.57
CA ASP A 2 3.19 9.63 -4.05
C ASP A 2 4.02 10.94 -4.06
N GLU A 3 4.41 11.34 -5.27
CA GLU A 3 5.34 12.46 -5.51
C GLU A 3 4.78 13.80 -5.03
N ARG A 4 3.45 13.96 -5.03
CA ARG A 4 2.79 15.20 -4.68
C ARG A 4 2.78 15.48 -3.17
N TYR A 5 2.88 14.45 -2.34
CA TYR A 5 2.75 14.56 -0.88
C TYR A 5 3.96 14.05 -0.10
N GLY A 6 5.09 13.84 -0.77
CA GLY A 6 6.34 13.45 -0.11
C GLY A 6 6.38 12.00 0.38
N GLY A 7 5.48 11.14 -0.10
CA GLY A 7 5.44 9.71 0.26
C GLY A 7 6.60 8.89 -0.29
N ASN A 8 7.63 9.54 -0.84
CA ASN A 8 8.83 8.94 -1.43
C ASN A 8 10.08 9.17 -0.58
N GLU A 9 9.95 9.88 0.53
CA GLU A 9 11.06 10.24 1.41
C GLU A 9 10.89 9.62 2.80
N ILE A 10 12.00 9.37 3.47
CA ILE A 10 12.01 8.83 4.84
C ILE A 10 11.77 9.99 5.80
N LEU A 11 10.51 10.20 6.22
CA LEU A 11 10.13 11.32 7.09
C LEU A 11 10.54 11.15 8.55
N ARG A 12 10.67 9.92 9.06
CA ARG A 12 11.04 9.60 10.45
C ARG A 12 11.84 8.30 10.55
N GLY A 13 12.76 8.21 11.52
CA GLY A 13 13.50 6.99 11.87
C GLY A 13 15.00 7.18 12.05
N GLU A 14 15.65 6.24 12.74
CA GLU A 14 17.11 6.22 12.92
C GLU A 14 17.81 6.15 11.55
N ARG A 15 18.79 7.02 11.32
CA ARG A 15 19.56 7.09 10.07
C ARG A 15 20.63 5.99 10.01
N CYS A 16 20.33 4.78 10.44
CA CYS A 16 21.21 3.63 10.24
C CYS A 16 21.09 3.14 8.79
N GLY A 17 22.21 2.75 8.18
CA GLY A 17 22.27 2.37 6.76
C GLY A 17 21.32 1.21 6.41
N SER A 18 21.10 0.29 7.35
CA SER A 18 20.18 -0.84 7.20
C SER A 18 18.71 -0.41 7.16
N TYR A 19 18.29 0.59 7.95
CA TYR A 19 16.94 1.13 7.89
C TYR A 19 16.68 1.87 6.57
N GLN A 20 17.62 2.72 6.14
CA GLN A 20 17.48 3.39 4.85
C GLN A 20 17.39 2.41 3.70
N GLN A 21 18.21 1.35 3.70
CA GLN A 21 18.15 0.31 2.68
C GLN A 21 16.83 -0.46 2.71
N PHE A 22 16.30 -0.74 3.90
CA PHE A 22 14.99 -1.35 4.06
C PHE A 22 13.89 -0.50 3.43
N ILE A 23 13.83 0.80 3.74
CA ILE A 23 12.81 1.71 3.19
C ILE A 23 12.96 1.88 1.67
N ARG A 24 14.19 2.01 1.16
CA ARG A 24 14.43 2.03 -0.31
C ARG A 24 13.90 0.76 -0.99
N ASN A 25 14.07 -0.40 -0.36
CA ASN A 25 13.50 -1.64 -0.89
C ASN A 25 11.97 -1.64 -0.84
N CYS A 26 11.34 -1.04 0.17
CA CYS A 26 9.89 -0.87 0.23
C CYS A 26 9.36 0.00 -0.90
N PHE A 27 10.02 1.12 -1.22
CA PHE A 27 9.64 1.97 -2.36
C PHE A 27 9.79 1.26 -3.71
N LYS A 28 10.78 0.37 -3.86
CA LYS A 28 10.93 -0.46 -5.06
C LYS A 28 9.80 -1.49 -5.21
N ILE A 29 9.31 -2.04 -4.10
CA ILE A 29 8.24 -3.05 -4.11
C ILE A 29 6.89 -2.42 -4.48
N CYS A 30 6.57 -1.24 -3.93
CA CYS A 30 5.36 -0.50 -4.27
C CYS A 30 5.73 0.90 -4.78
N PRO A 31 6.02 1.05 -6.10
CA PRO A 31 6.47 2.31 -6.69
C PRO A 31 5.32 3.31 -6.93
N ARG A 32 4.16 3.10 -6.31
CA ARG A 32 2.94 3.91 -6.41
C ARG A 32 2.41 4.21 -5.02
N GLN A 33 1.32 4.97 -4.94
CA GLN A 33 0.62 5.14 -3.67
C GLN A 33 0.19 3.77 -3.13
N ALA A 34 0.50 3.50 -1.85
CA ALA A 34 0.02 2.31 -1.14
C ALA A 34 -1.47 2.45 -0.76
N LEU A 35 -2.30 2.73 -1.76
CA LEU A 35 -3.74 2.95 -1.69
C LEU A 35 -4.43 1.94 -2.62
N HIS A 36 -5.49 1.32 -2.12
CA HIS A 36 -6.29 0.34 -2.87
C HIS A 36 -7.75 0.38 -2.42
N ALA A 37 -8.66 0.67 -3.35
CA ALA A 37 -10.09 0.59 -3.10
C ALA A 37 -10.54 -0.87 -3.19
N ARG A 38 -10.62 -1.54 -2.04
CA ARG A 38 -10.89 -2.98 -1.97
C ARG A 38 -12.34 -3.35 -2.26
N THR A 39 -13.27 -2.51 -1.79
CA THR A 39 -14.71 -2.77 -1.88
C THR A 39 -15.40 -1.56 -2.49
N LEU A 40 -16.28 -1.81 -3.45
CA LEU A 40 -17.16 -0.83 -4.05
C LEU A 40 -18.60 -1.31 -3.89
N GLY A 41 -19.41 -0.57 -3.14
CA GLY A 41 -20.83 -0.85 -2.95
C GLY A 41 -21.68 0.30 -3.49
N PHE A 42 -22.73 -0.02 -4.26
CA PHE A 42 -23.69 0.98 -4.75
C PHE A 42 -25.06 0.35 -5.08
N VAL A 43 -26.08 1.20 -5.14
CA VAL A 43 -27.41 0.81 -5.64
C VAL A 43 -27.40 0.88 -7.15
N HIS A 44 -27.69 -0.25 -7.81
CA HIS A 44 -27.65 -0.32 -9.27
C HIS A 44 -28.70 0.60 -9.90
N PRO A 45 -28.31 1.54 -10.79
CA PRO A 45 -29.16 2.66 -11.19
C PRO A 45 -30.40 2.23 -12.00
N LYS A 46 -30.37 1.06 -12.65
CA LYS A 46 -31.51 0.54 -13.42
C LYS A 46 -32.40 -0.43 -12.64
N THR A 47 -31.83 -1.18 -11.69
CA THR A 47 -32.55 -2.29 -11.03
C THR A 47 -32.90 -1.98 -9.58
N GLY A 48 -32.34 -0.93 -8.99
CA GLY A 48 -32.54 -0.56 -7.59
C GLY A 48 -31.95 -1.54 -6.58
N LYS A 49 -31.21 -2.57 -7.03
CA LYS A 49 -30.61 -3.58 -6.16
C LYS A 49 -29.30 -3.07 -5.58
N GLN A 50 -29.07 -3.30 -4.28
CA GLN A 50 -27.75 -3.14 -3.68
C GLN A 50 -26.79 -4.14 -4.34
N MET A 51 -25.61 -3.65 -4.74
CA MET A 51 -24.55 -4.46 -5.32
C MET A 51 -23.22 -4.10 -4.67
N ASP A 52 -22.46 -5.13 -4.30
CA ASP A 52 -21.13 -4.98 -3.73
C ASP A 52 -20.12 -5.76 -4.58
N PHE A 53 -18.99 -5.13 -4.84
CA PHE A 53 -17.87 -5.66 -5.59
C PHE A 53 -16.63 -5.62 -4.72
N THR A 54 -15.83 -6.67 -4.76
CA THR A 54 -14.55 -6.75 -4.04
C THR A 54 -13.43 -7.10 -5.00
N SER A 55 -12.23 -6.60 -4.71
CA SER A 55 -11.00 -7.00 -5.38
C SER A 55 -9.97 -7.49 -4.37
N GLU A 56 -9.12 -8.41 -4.81
CA GLU A 56 -7.96 -8.82 -4.03
C GLU A 56 -6.90 -7.73 -3.97
N LEU A 57 -6.11 -7.76 -2.90
CA LEU A 57 -5.00 -6.84 -2.75
C LEU A 57 -3.96 -7.12 -3.84
N PRO A 58 -3.48 -6.09 -4.56
CA PRO A 58 -2.47 -6.28 -5.59
C PRO A 58 -1.15 -6.78 -4.98
N GLU A 59 -0.39 -7.52 -5.80
CA GLU A 59 0.82 -8.23 -5.38
C GLU A 59 1.86 -7.31 -4.72
N ASP A 60 2.06 -6.11 -5.27
CA ASP A 60 2.99 -5.11 -4.74
C ASP A 60 2.68 -4.71 -3.29
N MET A 61 1.41 -4.48 -2.97
CA MET A 61 0.96 -4.15 -1.61
C MET A 61 1.04 -5.35 -0.69
N THR A 62 0.71 -6.55 -1.18
CA THR A 62 0.86 -7.79 -0.40
C THR A 62 2.32 -8.01 0.01
N LEU A 63 3.25 -7.93 -0.95
CA LEU A 63 4.69 -8.06 -0.69
C LEU A 63 5.22 -6.96 0.23
N LEU A 64 4.74 -5.73 0.06
CA LEU A 64 5.10 -4.61 0.94
C LEU A 64 4.67 -4.88 2.39
N LEU A 65 3.42 -5.30 2.60
CA LEU A 65 2.89 -5.60 3.94
C LEU A 65 3.64 -6.76 4.61
N GLU A 66 3.93 -7.83 3.87
CA GLU A 66 4.71 -8.95 4.39
C GLU A 66 6.10 -8.51 4.86
N LYS A 67 6.77 -7.67 4.08
CA LYS A 67 8.11 -7.16 4.43
C LYS A 67 8.10 -6.37 5.74
N TRP A 68 7.08 -5.56 5.97
CA TRP A 68 6.90 -4.82 7.23
C TRP A 68 6.59 -5.76 8.40
N ARG A 69 5.69 -6.74 8.21
CA ARG A 69 5.33 -7.72 9.25
C ARG A 69 6.52 -8.56 9.71
N ARG A 70 7.37 -9.01 8.77
CA ARG A 70 8.60 -9.76 9.11
C ARG A 70 9.55 -8.92 9.95
N ARG A 71 9.68 -7.62 9.65
CA ARG A 71 10.53 -6.70 10.41
C ARG A 71 10.00 -6.41 11.82
N SER A 72 8.68 -6.27 12.00
CA SER A 72 8.09 -5.96 13.32
C SER A 72 8.08 -7.13 14.29
N GLN A 73 8.29 -8.35 13.79
CA GLN A 73 8.38 -9.57 14.59
C GLN A 73 9.82 -9.93 14.97
N SER A 74 10.81 -9.18 14.47
CA SER A 74 12.23 -9.25 14.84
C SER A 74 12.58 -8.15 15.83
#